data_AF-A0A938J6U0-F1
#
_entry.id   AF-A0A938J6U0-F1
#
_cell.length_a   1.000
_cell.length_b   1.000
_cell.length_c   1.000
_cell.angle_alpha   90.00
_cell.angle_beta   90.00
_cell.angle_gamma   90.00
#
_symmetry.space_group_name_H-M   'P 1'
#
loop_
_entity.id
_entity.type
_entity.pdbx_description
1 polymer ?
#
loop_
_entity_poly.entity_id
_entity_poly.type
_entity_poly.pdbx_seq_one_letter_code
_entity_poly.pdbx_strand_id
1 'polypeptide(L)'
;MAKPIYRALYTEAGGTRDAFVPWLLTHRASPNGAFGLKLHWNQGVGFVRGARTNAMAHARMGTGLRAARSLSRRFEDPVQVWVNRRDRLGQAISHYRARKTNQWVQPEGTTVAPRPDSPFDADEIDRSMKWLNRVDGGWERYFAWLGVAPVEIVYEELVANPTAKLAQLGDALGIPVTVEMEPRVERPGNSWSSEMRARYLEVRGPTAG
;
A
#
# COMPACT_ATOMS: atom_id res chain seq x y z
N MET A 1 14.05 -12.73 2.59
CA MET A 1 13.46 -13.86 3.33
C MET A 1 12.01 -13.52 3.60
N ALA A 2 11.05 -14.41 3.29
CA ALA A 2 9.66 -14.21 3.70
C ALA A 2 9.60 -14.22 5.23
N LYS A 3 8.78 -13.36 5.85
CA LYS A 3 8.61 -13.34 7.31
C LYS A 3 8.18 -14.74 7.79
N PRO A 4 8.69 -15.26 8.93
CA PRO A 4 8.44 -16.64 9.39
C PRO A 4 6.96 -17.03 9.40
N ILE A 5 6.08 -16.11 9.78
CA ILE A 5 4.61 -16.29 9.78
C ILE A 5 4.07 -16.68 8.39
N TYR A 6 4.50 -16.02 7.32
CA TYR A 6 3.98 -16.33 5.98
C TYR A 6 4.45 -17.69 5.46
N ARG A 7 5.64 -18.13 5.89
CA ARG A 7 6.17 -19.45 5.53
C ARG A 7 5.48 -20.56 6.31
N ALA A 8 5.10 -20.32 7.56
CA ALA A 8 4.31 -21.25 8.35
C ALA A 8 2.92 -21.46 7.73
N LEU A 9 2.19 -20.37 7.47
CA LEU A 9 0.86 -20.42 6.85
C LEU A 9 0.86 -21.09 5.46
N TYR A 10 1.88 -20.83 4.64
CA TYR A 10 2.01 -21.48 3.33
C TYR A 10 2.27 -22.99 3.46
N THR A 11 3.06 -23.40 4.46
CA THR A 11 3.31 -24.81 4.75
C THR A 11 2.06 -25.50 5.30
N GLU A 12 1.35 -24.87 6.23
CA GLU A 12 0.08 -25.36 6.80
C GLU A 12 -1.00 -25.55 5.73
N ALA A 13 -1.03 -24.69 4.72
CA ALA A 13 -1.93 -24.81 3.58
C ALA A 13 -1.49 -25.84 2.52
N GLY A 14 -0.56 -26.74 2.84
CA GLY A 14 -0.11 -27.79 1.93
C GLY A 14 1.07 -27.41 1.02
N GLY A 15 1.71 -26.26 1.22
CA GLY A 15 2.99 -25.92 0.58
C GLY A 15 2.94 -25.67 -0.93
N THR A 16 1.74 -25.56 -1.51
CA THR A 16 1.54 -25.25 -2.94
C THR A 16 0.65 -24.02 -3.11
N ARG A 17 0.82 -23.30 -4.24
CA ARG A 17 -0.01 -22.12 -4.54
C ARG A 17 -1.48 -22.47 -4.76
N ASP A 18 -1.74 -23.64 -5.35
CA ASP A 18 -3.10 -24.08 -5.66
C ASP A 18 -3.88 -24.49 -4.40
N ALA A 19 -3.19 -24.96 -3.36
CA ALA A 19 -3.81 -25.21 -2.05
C ALA A 19 -3.87 -23.95 -1.17
N PHE A 20 -2.91 -23.04 -1.29
CA PHE A 20 -2.82 -21.84 -0.44
C PHE A 20 -3.98 -20.85 -0.65
N VAL A 21 -4.43 -20.64 -1.89
CA VAL A 21 -5.53 -19.67 -2.14
C VAL A 21 -6.86 -20.16 -1.57
N PRO A 22 -7.35 -21.39 -1.86
CA PRO A 22 -8.54 -21.92 -1.20
C PRO A 22 -8.45 -21.92 0.33
N TRP A 23 -7.28 -22.25 0.88
CA TRP A 23 -7.04 -22.21 2.32
C TRP A 23 -7.19 -20.79 2.89
N LEU A 24 -6.68 -19.76 2.21
CA LEU A 24 -6.88 -18.37 2.63
C LEU A 24 -8.36 -17.98 2.63
N LEU A 25 -9.13 -18.40 1.62
CA LEU A 25 -10.56 -18.10 1.55
C LEU A 25 -11.32 -18.75 2.71
N THR A 26 -10.98 -19.97 3.09
CA THR A 26 -11.66 -20.68 4.18
C THR A 26 -11.26 -20.18 5.57
N HIS A 27 -10.03 -19.70 5.76
CA HIS A 27 -9.52 -19.35 7.10
C HIS A 27 -9.43 -17.84 7.36
N ARG A 28 -9.57 -17.00 6.34
CA ARG A 28 -9.36 -15.54 6.44
C ARG A 28 -10.53 -14.71 5.90
N ALA A 29 -11.61 -15.35 5.49
CA ALA A 29 -12.88 -14.67 5.28
C ALA A 29 -13.54 -14.35 6.64
N SER A 30 -14.28 -13.24 6.71
CA SER A 30 -15.14 -12.94 7.84
C SER A 30 -16.37 -13.86 7.87
N PRO A 31 -17.11 -13.93 9.00
CA PRO A 31 -18.30 -14.80 9.11
C PRO A 31 -19.39 -14.56 8.05
N ASN A 32 -19.45 -13.35 7.47
CA ASN A 32 -20.35 -13.01 6.37
C ASN A 32 -19.82 -13.42 4.97
N GLY A 33 -18.73 -14.18 4.90
CA GLY A 33 -18.13 -14.67 3.66
C GLY A 33 -17.22 -13.67 2.94
N ALA A 34 -17.09 -12.43 3.44
CA ALA A 34 -16.25 -11.42 2.79
C ALA A 34 -14.76 -11.72 3.00
N PHE A 35 -13.97 -11.55 1.95
CA PHE A 35 -12.52 -11.70 1.99
C PHE A 35 -11.83 -10.45 1.45
N GLY A 36 -10.83 -9.95 2.19
CA GLY A 36 -10.06 -8.77 1.82
C GLY A 36 -8.57 -9.08 1.59
N LEU A 37 -8.00 -8.53 0.52
CA LEU A 37 -6.56 -8.58 0.24
C LEU A 37 -6.00 -7.18 0.05
N LYS A 38 -4.92 -6.86 0.78
CA LYS A 38 -4.12 -5.65 0.56
C LYS A 38 -2.90 -5.98 -0.29
N LEU A 39 -2.68 -5.20 -1.35
CA LEU A 39 -1.54 -5.35 -2.25
C LEU A 39 -0.86 -4.00 -2.50
N HIS A 40 0.45 -3.94 -2.32
CA HIS A 40 1.27 -2.81 -2.77
C HIS A 40 1.80 -3.09 -4.18
N TRP A 41 1.99 -2.05 -5.00
CA TRP A 41 2.47 -2.19 -6.38
C TRP A 41 3.75 -3.03 -6.47
N ASN A 42 4.72 -2.79 -5.59
CA ASN A 42 5.98 -3.54 -5.54
C ASN A 42 5.81 -5.04 -5.20
N GLN A 43 4.71 -5.43 -4.55
CA GLN A 43 4.34 -6.83 -4.33
C GLN A 43 3.74 -7.45 -5.61
N GLY A 44 3.04 -6.64 -6.42
CA GLY A 44 2.52 -7.02 -7.74
C GLY A 44 3.56 -7.09 -8.86
N VAL A 45 4.70 -6.40 -8.74
CA VAL A 45 5.87 -6.61 -9.64
C VAL A 45 6.93 -7.56 -9.04
N GLY A 46 6.77 -7.95 -7.78
CA GLY A 46 7.74 -8.68 -6.97
C GLY A 46 7.90 -10.18 -7.25
N PHE A 47 7.51 -10.68 -8.42
CA PHE A 47 7.81 -12.05 -8.86
C PHE A 47 9.04 -12.19 -9.77
N VAL A 48 9.80 -11.11 -9.98
CA VAL A 48 10.96 -11.13 -10.89
C VAL A 48 12.27 -10.98 -10.12
N ARG A 49 12.71 -12.06 -9.47
CA ARG A 49 14.13 -12.23 -9.15
C ARG A 49 14.84 -12.72 -10.41
N GLY A 50 15.60 -11.86 -11.07
CA GLY A 50 16.52 -12.25 -12.16
C GLY A 50 16.56 -11.35 -13.40
N ALA A 51 15.67 -10.36 -13.56
CA ALA A 51 15.76 -9.46 -14.71
C ALA A 51 16.71 -8.31 -14.40
N ARG A 52 17.96 -8.43 -14.88
CA ARG A 52 18.86 -7.30 -15.06
C ARG A 52 18.11 -6.20 -15.83
N THR A 53 18.30 -4.97 -15.37
CA THR A 53 17.96 -3.71 -16.03
C THR A 53 17.92 -3.84 -17.54
N ASN A 54 16.74 -3.66 -18.14
CA ASN A 54 16.47 -3.13 -19.50
C ASN A 54 14.99 -3.38 -19.84
N ALA A 55 14.49 -2.74 -20.90
CA ALA A 55 13.10 -2.62 -21.36
C ALA A 55 12.18 -3.87 -21.23
N MET A 56 12.72 -5.08 -21.06
CA MET A 56 11.98 -6.30 -20.70
C MET A 56 11.30 -6.29 -19.31
N ALA A 57 11.68 -5.40 -18.39
CA ALA A 57 10.97 -5.27 -17.11
C ALA A 57 9.52 -4.79 -17.30
N HIS A 58 9.25 -3.99 -18.34
CA HIS A 58 7.90 -3.58 -18.72
C HIS A 58 7.09 -4.74 -19.31
N ALA A 59 7.70 -5.63 -20.08
CA ALA A 59 7.06 -6.86 -20.57
C ALA A 59 6.68 -7.85 -19.44
N ARG A 60 7.32 -7.71 -18.25
CA ARG A 60 7.01 -8.48 -17.04
C ARG A 60 6.12 -7.76 -16.03
N MET A 61 5.54 -6.59 -16.36
CA MET A 61 4.35 -6.06 -15.66
C MET A 61 3.28 -7.15 -15.55
N GLY A 62 3.17 -7.99 -16.58
CA GLY A 62 2.20 -9.08 -16.60
C GLY A 62 2.37 -10.15 -15.52
N THR A 63 3.42 -10.23 -14.70
CA THR A 63 3.58 -11.43 -13.82
C THR A 63 2.72 -11.36 -12.55
N GLY A 64 2.84 -10.31 -11.73
CA GLY A 64 1.93 -10.18 -10.60
C GLY A 64 0.62 -9.48 -10.94
N LEU A 65 0.48 -8.85 -12.10
CA LEU A 65 -0.83 -8.50 -12.68
C LEU A 65 -1.56 -9.76 -13.20
N ARG A 66 -0.84 -10.77 -13.73
CA ARG A 66 -1.41 -12.11 -13.97
C ARG A 66 -1.67 -12.86 -12.67
N ALA A 67 -0.85 -12.71 -11.63
CA ALA A 67 -1.13 -13.30 -10.32
C ALA A 67 -2.36 -12.65 -9.67
N ALA A 68 -2.46 -11.32 -9.70
CA ALA A 68 -3.64 -10.58 -9.28
C ALA A 68 -4.86 -11.00 -10.11
N ARG A 69 -4.77 -11.08 -11.44
CA ARG A 69 -5.84 -11.64 -12.28
C ARG A 69 -6.16 -13.10 -11.99
N SER A 70 -5.17 -13.93 -11.67
CA SER A 70 -5.35 -15.35 -11.30
C SER A 70 -6.03 -15.50 -9.95
N LEU A 71 -5.77 -14.56 -9.03
CA LEU A 71 -6.52 -14.37 -7.80
C LEU A 71 -7.93 -13.87 -8.13
N SER A 72 -8.09 -12.81 -8.93
CA SER A 72 -9.38 -12.26 -9.37
C SER A 72 -10.24 -13.23 -10.18
N ARG A 73 -9.67 -14.25 -10.83
CA ARG A 73 -10.43 -15.33 -11.48
C ARG A 73 -10.95 -16.37 -10.47
N ARG A 74 -10.38 -16.40 -9.26
CA ARG A 74 -10.79 -17.25 -8.14
C ARG A 74 -11.70 -16.50 -7.15
N PHE A 75 -11.81 -15.18 -7.27
CA PHE A 75 -12.84 -14.37 -6.64
C PHE A 75 -13.94 -14.11 -7.66
N GLU A 76 -15.20 -14.28 -7.30
CA GLU A 76 -16.30 -13.81 -8.14
C GLU A 76 -16.33 -12.28 -8.04
N ASP A 77 -15.92 -11.60 -9.11
CA ASP A 77 -15.98 -10.13 -9.30
C ASP A 77 -15.47 -9.27 -8.11
N PRO A 78 -14.15 -9.28 -7.82
CA PRO A 78 -13.63 -8.56 -6.66
C PRO A 78 -13.72 -7.03 -6.83
N VAL A 79 -14.34 -6.36 -5.86
CA VAL A 79 -14.33 -4.90 -5.75
C VAL A 79 -12.89 -4.41 -5.57
N GLN A 80 -12.42 -3.61 -6.54
CA GLN A 80 -11.10 -2.99 -6.50
C GLN A 80 -11.16 -1.71 -5.67
N VAL A 81 -10.38 -1.64 -4.60
CA VAL A 81 -10.25 -0.43 -3.77
C VAL A 81 -8.87 0.17 -3.99
N TRP A 82 -8.81 1.43 -4.39
CA TRP A 82 -7.55 2.13 -4.58
C TRP A 82 -7.39 3.25 -3.57
N VAL A 83 -6.42 3.10 -2.66
CA VAL A 83 -6.08 4.15 -1.70
C VAL A 83 -4.99 5.04 -2.30
N ASN A 84 -5.33 6.30 -2.57
CA ASN A 84 -4.40 7.33 -3.04
C ASN A 84 -4.11 8.35 -1.93
N ARG A 85 -3.06 9.16 -2.11
CA ARG A 85 -2.66 10.20 -1.14
C ARG A 85 -2.35 11.48 -1.89
N ARG A 86 -3.00 12.59 -1.50
CA ARG A 86 -2.85 13.89 -2.16
C ARG A 86 -1.55 14.58 -1.74
N ASP A 87 -1.17 14.49 -0.46
CA ASP A 87 0.09 15.06 0.04
C ASP A 87 1.28 14.20 -0.39
N ARG A 88 1.75 14.41 -1.62
CA ARG A 88 2.87 13.66 -2.22
C ARG A 88 4.18 13.89 -1.52
N LEU A 89 4.45 15.12 -1.11
CA LEU A 89 5.67 15.44 -0.37
C LEU A 89 5.66 14.72 0.99
N GLY A 90 4.56 14.77 1.73
CA GLY A 90 4.46 14.03 2.99
C GLY A 90 4.55 12.52 2.81
N GLN A 91 3.97 11.97 1.73
CA GLN A 91 4.13 10.56 1.39
C GLN A 91 5.58 10.18 1.07
N ALA A 92 6.29 11.03 0.32
CA ALA A 92 7.68 10.82 -0.03
C ALA A 92 8.60 10.90 1.18
N ILE A 93 8.38 11.85 2.09
CA ILE A 93 9.10 11.98 3.36
C ILE A 93 8.85 10.76 4.26
N SER A 94 7.60 10.29 4.34
CA SER A 94 7.26 9.07 5.08
C SER A 94 7.94 7.83 4.49
N HIS A 95 7.93 7.69 3.16
CA HIS A 95 8.62 6.63 2.44
C HIS A 95 10.14 6.68 2.62
N TYR A 96 10.73 7.89 2.54
CA TYR A 96 12.14 8.14 2.81
C TYR A 96 12.54 7.66 4.21
N ARG A 97 11.78 8.11 5.22
CA ARG A 97 11.96 7.70 6.61
C ARG A 97 11.89 6.19 6.76
N ALA A 98 10.84 5.56 6.26
CA ALA A 98 10.63 4.11 6.37
C ALA A 98 11.75 3.30 5.71
N ARG A 99 12.28 3.76 4.57
CA ARG A 99 13.43 3.14 3.91
C ARG A 99 14.71 3.24 4.74
N LYS A 100 14.97 4.37 5.39
CA LYS A 100 16.19 4.59 6.18
C LYS A 100 16.14 3.92 7.54
N THR A 101 14.99 3.95 8.21
CA THR A 101 14.82 3.34 9.54
C THR A 101 14.44 1.86 9.48
N ASN A 102 14.08 1.35 8.29
CA ASN A 102 13.46 0.04 8.09
C ASN A 102 12.16 -0.15 8.90
N GLN A 103 11.50 0.94 9.27
CA GLN A 103 10.25 0.95 10.03
C GLN A 103 9.10 1.42 9.12
N TRP A 104 8.29 0.46 8.69
CA TRP A 104 7.17 0.68 7.76
C TRP A 104 5.82 0.81 8.45
N VAL A 105 5.75 0.42 9.73
CA VAL A 105 4.55 0.49 10.59
C VAL A 105 5.01 1.06 11.92
N GLN A 106 4.26 2.00 12.48
CA GLN A 106 4.38 2.37 13.88
C GLN A 106 3.46 1.45 14.69
N PRO A 107 4.00 0.54 15.52
CA PRO A 107 3.19 -0.28 16.40
C PRO A 107 2.36 0.61 17.32
N GLU A 108 1.11 0.22 17.53
CA GLU A 108 0.19 0.91 18.44
C GLU A 108 0.82 0.98 19.85
N GLY A 109 0.70 2.14 20.51
CA GLY A 109 1.29 2.37 21.83
C GLY A 109 2.81 2.61 21.88
N THR A 110 3.55 2.49 20.76
CA THR A 110 4.99 2.79 20.77
C THR A 110 5.30 4.21 20.29
N THR A 111 5.79 5.06 21.20
CA THR A 111 6.70 6.14 20.86
C THR A 111 8.07 5.53 20.60
N VAL A 112 8.26 4.87 19.46
CA VAL A 112 9.63 4.65 19.00
C VAL A 112 10.16 6.04 18.68
N ALA A 113 10.93 6.60 19.62
CA ALA A 113 11.70 7.81 19.39
C ALA A 113 12.36 7.64 18.01
N PRO A 114 12.25 8.63 17.11
CA PRO A 114 12.95 8.54 15.84
C PRO A 114 14.41 8.23 16.18
N ARG A 115 14.97 7.16 15.59
CA ARG A 115 16.42 7.02 15.59
C ARG A 115 16.96 8.37 15.10
N PRO A 116 17.78 9.10 15.87
CA PRO A 116 18.06 10.52 15.59
C PRO A 116 18.85 10.82 14.30
N ASP A 117 19.05 9.86 13.41
CA ASP A 117 20.13 9.93 12.42
C ASP A 117 19.70 9.58 10.98
N SER A 118 18.45 9.82 10.56
CA SER A 118 18.24 9.95 9.11
C SER A 118 18.65 11.36 8.70
N PRO A 119 19.85 11.55 8.12
CA PRO A 119 20.24 12.87 7.64
C PRO A 119 19.23 13.36 6.61
N PHE A 120 19.00 14.65 6.56
CA PHE A 120 18.22 15.24 5.48
C PHE A 120 18.91 14.94 4.13
N ASP A 121 18.15 14.49 3.14
CA ASP A 121 18.63 14.18 1.80
C ASP A 121 17.52 14.49 0.78
N ALA A 122 17.59 15.67 0.17
CA ALA A 122 16.60 16.12 -0.82
C ALA A 122 16.52 15.19 -2.03
N ASP A 123 17.65 14.61 -2.46
CA ASP A 123 17.71 13.72 -3.62
C ASP A 123 17.05 12.35 -3.35
N GLU A 124 17.14 11.82 -2.13
CA GLU A 124 16.37 10.63 -1.73
C GLU A 124 14.86 10.91 -1.64
N ILE A 125 14.46 12.13 -1.22
CA ILE A 125 13.06 12.54 -1.21
C ILE A 125 12.55 12.67 -2.65
N ASP A 126 13.31 13.30 -3.55
CA ASP A 126 13.03 13.35 -4.99
C ASP A 126 12.89 11.95 -5.60
N ARG A 127 13.81 11.04 -5.26
CA ARG A 127 13.73 9.64 -5.70
C ARG A 127 12.49 8.93 -5.15
N SER A 128 12.07 9.25 -3.93
CA SER A 128 10.84 8.73 -3.35
C SER A 128 9.60 9.24 -4.07
N MET A 129 9.52 10.52 -4.41
CA MET A 129 8.44 11.08 -5.24
C MET A 129 8.38 10.42 -6.62
N LYS A 130 9.53 10.33 -7.32
CA LYS A 130 9.62 9.64 -8.63
C LYS A 130 9.22 8.17 -8.54
N TRP A 131 9.45 7.51 -7.41
CA TRP A 131 9.01 6.13 -7.20
C TRP A 131 7.49 6.05 -6.97
N LEU A 132 6.92 6.93 -6.15
CA LEU A 132 5.47 7.00 -5.90
C LEU A 132 4.69 7.27 -7.20
N ASN A 133 5.12 8.22 -8.02
CA ASN A 133 4.46 8.50 -9.30
C ASN A 133 4.48 7.29 -10.25
N ARG A 134 5.57 6.51 -10.25
CA ARG A 134 5.65 5.26 -11.04
C ARG A 134 4.73 4.17 -10.51
N VAL A 135 4.56 4.10 -9.20
CA VAL A 135 3.64 3.17 -8.52
C VAL A 135 2.20 3.49 -8.91
N ASP A 136 1.79 4.75 -8.83
CA ASP A 136 0.41 5.15 -9.12
C ASP A 136 0.05 5.03 -10.60
N GLY A 137 0.93 5.50 -11.49
CA GLY A 137 0.74 5.25 -12.92
C GLY A 137 0.75 3.76 -13.26
N GLY A 138 1.38 2.92 -12.43
CA GLY A 138 1.27 1.47 -12.51
C GLY A 138 -0.15 0.96 -12.25
N TRP A 139 -0.76 1.42 -11.15
CA TRP A 139 -2.13 1.09 -10.78
C TRP A 139 -3.14 1.58 -11.81
N GLU A 140 -3.03 2.82 -12.27
CA GLU A 140 -3.90 3.39 -13.30
C GLU A 140 -3.91 2.52 -14.56
N ARG A 141 -2.73 2.15 -15.06
CA ARG A 141 -2.62 1.24 -16.23
C ARG A 141 -3.21 -0.14 -15.96
N TYR A 142 -3.12 -0.64 -14.73
CA TYR A 142 -3.73 -1.92 -14.38
C TYR A 142 -5.25 -1.86 -14.40
N PHE A 143 -5.84 -0.84 -13.78
CA PHE A 143 -7.30 -0.67 -13.75
C PHE A 143 -7.84 -0.44 -15.17
N ALA A 144 -7.16 0.38 -15.97
CA ALA A 144 -7.49 0.56 -17.38
C ALA A 144 -7.40 -0.75 -18.18
N TRP A 145 -6.37 -1.57 -17.94
CA TRP A 145 -6.23 -2.88 -18.59
C TRP A 145 -7.31 -3.88 -18.19
N LEU A 146 -7.78 -3.83 -16.94
CA LEU A 146 -8.90 -4.64 -16.47
C LEU A 146 -10.26 -4.09 -16.93
N GLY A 147 -10.34 -2.84 -17.37
CA GLY A 147 -11.59 -2.17 -17.69
C GLY A 147 -12.47 -1.89 -16.46
N VAL A 148 -11.85 -1.74 -15.28
CA VAL A 148 -12.55 -1.52 -14.00
C VAL A 148 -12.30 -0.12 -13.49
N ALA A 149 -13.34 0.51 -12.94
CA ALA A 149 -13.20 1.73 -12.14
C ALA A 149 -13.06 1.31 -10.66
N PRO A 150 -11.92 1.58 -10.00
CA PRO A 150 -11.77 1.25 -8.60
C PRO A 150 -12.60 2.19 -7.72
N VAL A 151 -13.01 1.71 -6.55
CA VAL A 151 -13.47 2.57 -5.46
C VAL A 151 -12.26 3.35 -4.93
N GLU A 152 -12.23 4.64 -5.23
CA GLU A 152 -11.14 5.51 -4.79
C GLU A 152 -11.33 5.96 -3.34
N ILE A 153 -10.27 5.82 -2.54
CA ILE A 153 -10.22 6.30 -1.17
C ILE A 153 -9.01 7.24 -1.03
N VAL A 154 -9.29 8.48 -0.67
CA VAL A 154 -8.24 9.46 -0.39
C VAL A 154 -7.77 9.28 1.05
N TYR A 155 -6.47 9.07 1.23
CA TYR A 155 -5.86 8.82 2.53
C TYR A 155 -6.17 9.90 3.57
N GLU A 156 -6.10 11.18 3.18
CA GLU A 156 -6.36 12.30 4.07
C GLU A 156 -7.81 12.29 4.58
N GLU A 157 -8.77 11.94 3.73
CA GLU A 157 -10.18 11.84 4.09
C GLU A 157 -10.45 10.61 4.96
N LEU A 158 -9.76 9.48 4.67
CA LEU A 158 -9.82 8.26 5.47
C LEU A 158 -9.27 8.48 6.88
N VAL A 159 -8.18 9.23 7.04
CA VAL A 159 -7.62 9.55 8.36
C VAL A 159 -8.50 10.52 9.12
N ALA A 160 -9.08 11.52 8.44
CA ALA A 160 -9.94 12.51 9.07
C ALA A 160 -11.28 11.92 9.55
N ASN A 161 -11.87 11.00 8.80
CA ASN A 161 -13.12 10.34 9.16
C ASN A 161 -13.17 8.88 8.66
N PRO A 162 -12.51 7.95 9.37
CA PRO A 162 -12.43 6.56 8.94
C PRO A 162 -13.79 5.87 8.97
N THR A 163 -14.65 6.16 9.94
CA THR A 163 -16.02 5.62 10.03
C THR A 163 -16.82 5.94 8.75
N ALA A 164 -16.83 7.20 8.30
CA ALA A 164 -17.56 7.57 7.09
C ALA A 164 -17.00 6.91 5.83
N LYS A 165 -15.67 6.79 5.72
CA LYS A 165 -15.04 6.13 4.57
C LYS A 165 -15.26 4.61 4.55
N LEU A 166 -15.32 3.98 5.72
CA LEU A 166 -15.65 2.57 5.82
C LEU A 166 -17.13 2.30 5.51
N ALA A 167 -18.05 3.19 5.90
CA ALA A 167 -19.45 3.12 5.49
C ALA A 167 -19.60 3.22 3.96
N GLN A 168 -18.94 4.20 3.32
CA GLN A 168 -18.92 4.34 1.86
C GLN A 168 -18.39 3.07 1.17
N LEU A 169 -17.35 2.46 1.72
CA LEU A 169 -16.81 1.19 1.20
C LEU A 169 -17.80 0.03 1.41
N GLY A 170 -18.51 0.00 2.54
CA GLY A 170 -19.57 -0.97 2.81
C GLY A 170 -20.68 -0.92 1.77
N ASP A 171 -21.17 0.29 1.45
CA ASP A 171 -22.18 0.49 0.40
C ASP A 171 -21.71 -0.02 -0.96
N ALA A 172 -20.46 0.27 -1.33
CA ALA A 172 -19.87 -0.22 -2.58
C ALA A 172 -19.67 -1.75 -2.61
N LEU A 173 -19.48 -2.36 -1.44
CA LEU A 173 -19.36 -3.82 -1.29
C LEU A 173 -20.72 -4.52 -1.12
N GLY A 174 -21.81 -3.78 -0.92
CA GLY A 174 -23.10 -4.35 -0.52
C GLY A 174 -23.07 -5.00 0.87
N ILE A 175 -22.13 -4.59 1.73
CA ILE A 175 -21.93 -5.14 3.07
C ILE A 175 -22.18 -4.02 4.10
N PRO A 176 -23.11 -4.19 5.05
CA PRO A 176 -23.28 -3.22 6.12
C PRO A 176 -22.02 -3.17 6.98
N VAL A 177 -21.35 -2.01 7.02
CA VAL A 177 -20.19 -1.77 7.87
C VAL A 177 -20.62 -0.89 9.04
N THR A 178 -20.72 -1.48 10.23
CA THR A 178 -21.12 -0.79 11.48
C THR A 178 -19.94 -0.54 12.41
N VAL A 179 -18.72 -0.49 11.86
CA VAL A 179 -17.50 -0.31 12.67
C VAL A 179 -17.25 1.17 12.88
N GLU A 180 -17.38 1.62 14.12
CA GLU A 180 -16.88 2.92 14.53
C GLU A 180 -15.36 2.83 14.70
N MET A 181 -14.64 3.69 13.97
CA MET A 181 -13.22 3.85 14.13
C MET A 181 -12.93 5.29 14.51
N GLU A 182 -12.18 5.46 15.59
CA GLU A 182 -11.67 6.78 15.94
C GLU A 182 -10.66 7.23 14.87
N PRO A 183 -10.72 8.50 14.42
CA PRO A 183 -9.68 9.09 13.61
C PRO A 183 -8.34 8.82 14.27
N ARG A 184 -7.39 8.28 13.50
CA ARG A 184 -6.02 8.22 13.98
C ARG A 184 -5.51 9.64 13.98
N VAL A 185 -5.65 10.33 15.11
CA VAL A 185 -5.02 11.62 15.33
C VAL A 185 -3.53 11.37 15.22
N GLU A 186 -2.95 11.73 14.06
CA GLU A 186 -1.51 11.87 13.98
C GLU A 186 -1.14 12.84 15.09
N ARG A 187 -0.38 12.35 16.08
CA ARG A 187 0.08 13.20 17.18
C ARG A 187 0.65 14.49 16.55
N PRO A 188 0.20 15.67 17.00
CA PRO A 188 0.60 16.94 16.40
C PRO A 188 2.11 16.98 16.24
N GLY A 189 2.60 17.01 15.00
CA GLY A 189 4.01 17.01 14.70
C GLY A 189 4.76 15.80 15.26
N ASN A 190 4.93 14.77 14.44
CA ASN A 190 6.26 14.15 14.43
C ASN A 190 7.22 15.26 13.95
N SER A 191 7.76 16.06 14.88
CA SER A 191 8.61 17.25 14.63
C SER A 191 9.56 17.07 13.44
N TRP A 192 10.10 15.86 13.30
CA TRP A 192 10.91 15.42 12.18
C TRP A 192 10.26 15.54 10.78
N SER A 193 9.02 15.09 10.54
CA SER A 193 8.44 15.14 9.18
C SER A 193 8.17 16.57 8.75
N SER A 194 7.69 17.42 9.67
CA SER A 194 7.50 18.86 9.43
C SER A 194 8.85 19.55 9.21
N GLU A 195 9.88 19.23 10.00
CA GLU A 195 11.24 19.73 9.82
C GLU A 195 11.81 19.32 8.45
N MET A 196 11.70 18.05 8.06
CA MET A 196 12.16 17.57 6.76
C MET A 196 11.41 18.24 5.61
N ARG A 197 10.11 18.50 5.77
CA ARG A 197 9.33 19.24 4.78
C ARG A 197 9.84 20.68 4.64
N ALA A 198 10.08 21.37 5.75
CA ALA A 198 10.62 22.73 5.74
C ALA A 198 11.99 22.77 5.04
N ARG A 199 12.92 21.91 5.45
CA ARG A 199 14.27 21.81 4.84
C ARG A 199 14.21 21.44 3.35
N TYR A 200 13.28 20.57 2.97
CA TYR A 200 13.07 20.22 1.57
C TYR A 200 12.63 21.43 0.75
N LEU A 201 11.65 22.19 1.25
CA LEU A 201 11.13 23.39 0.59
C LEU A 201 12.17 24.52 0.54
N GLU A 202 13.06 24.63 1.53
CA GLU A 202 14.20 25.56 1.49
C GLU A 202 15.18 25.23 0.35
N VAL A 203 15.43 23.94 0.10
CA VAL A 203 16.42 23.49 -0.91
C VAL A 203 15.84 23.41 -2.33
N ARG A 204 14.57 23.03 -2.46
CA ARG A 204 13.93 22.74 -3.76
C ARG A 204 12.86 23.76 -4.16
N GLY A 205 12.47 24.66 -3.26
CA GLY A 205 11.34 25.55 -3.46
C GLY A 205 9.98 24.85 -3.34
N PRO A 206 8.88 25.56 -3.60
CA PRO A 206 7.53 24.97 -3.59
C PRO A 206 7.41 23.85 -4.63
N THR A 207 6.93 22.68 -4.21
CA THR A 207 6.58 21.60 -5.14
C THR A 207 5.24 21.90 -5.78
N ALA A 208 5.13 21.75 -7.10
CA ALA A 208 3.83 21.62 -7.75
C ALA A 208 3.11 20.39 -7.17
N GLY A 209 1.87 20.58 -6.71
CA GLY A 209 1.04 19.55 -6.09
C GLY A 209 0.66 18.44 -7.05
#